data_AF-A0A1F9DZ98-F1
#
_entry.id   AF-A0A1F9DZ98-F1
#
_cell.length_a   1.000
_cell.length_b   1.000
_cell.length_c   1.000
_cell.angle_alpha   90.00
_cell.angle_beta   90.00
_cell.angle_gamma   90.00
#
_symmetry.space_group_name_H-M   'P 1'
#
loop_
_entity.id
_entity.type
_entity.pdbx_description
1 polymer ?
#
loop_
_entity_poly.entity_id
_entity_poly.type
_entity_poly.pdbx_seq_one_letter_code
_entity_poly.pdbx_strand_id
1 'polypeptide(L)' 'MGGGLVQFSPVTKRWECVICGYIHEGEEPPEICPVCDAPREFFRLLED' A
#
# COMPACT_ATOMS: atom_id res chain seq x y z
N MET A 1 -19.10 24.10 14.49
CA MET A 1 -17.69 23.80 14.82
C MET A 1 -17.46 22.33 14.55
N GLY A 2 -16.46 21.95 13.75
CA GLY A 2 -16.10 20.54 13.54
C GLY A 2 -15.78 20.11 12.10
N GLY A 3 -15.39 21.02 11.19
CA GLY A 3 -14.77 20.62 9.93
C GLY A 3 -13.34 20.16 10.22
N GLY A 4 -13.15 18.87 10.51
CA GLY A 4 -11.84 18.26 10.67
C GLY A 4 -11.13 18.22 9.32
N LEU A 5 -10.10 19.05 9.18
CA LEU A 5 -9.19 19.06 8.04
C LEU A 5 -8.39 17.75 8.09
N VAL A 6 -8.75 16.79 7.24
CA VAL A 6 -8.03 15.51 7.11
C VAL A 6 -6.67 15.78 6.44
N GLN A 7 -5.68 16.01 7.30
CA GLN A 7 -4.29 15.55 7.24
C GLN A 7 -3.75 15.18 5.84
N PHE A 8 -3.38 16.19 5.06
CA PHE A 8 -2.50 16.03 3.89
C PHE A 8 -1.09 15.62 4.35
N SER A 9 -0.88 14.33 4.57
CA SER A 9 0.45 13.75 4.80
C SER A 9 1.14 13.50 3.45
N PRO A 10 2.49 13.60 3.40
CA PRO A 10 3.24 13.39 2.16
C PRO A 10 2.96 11.98 1.63
N VAL A 11 2.41 11.90 0.41
CA VAL A 11 1.94 10.66 -0.21
C VAL A 11 3.14 9.76 -0.52
N THR A 12 3.50 8.90 0.42
CA THR A 12 4.33 7.73 0.17
C THR A 12 3.44 6.68 -0.49
N LYS A 13 3.83 6.19 -1.67
CA LYS A 13 3.12 5.11 -2.34
C LYS A 13 3.03 3.90 -1.40
N ARG A 14 1.85 3.29 -1.34
CA ARG A 14 1.59 2.08 -0.57
C ARG A 14 1.14 0.99 -1.52
N TRP A 15 1.57 -0.24 -1.30
CA TRP A 15 1.24 -1.38 -2.14
C TRP A 15 0.59 -2.46 -1.30
N GLU A 16 -0.65 -2.83 -1.62
CA GLU A 16 -1.39 -3.88 -0.95
C GLU A 16 -1.33 -5.17 -1.74
N CYS A 17 -0.95 -6.28 -1.10
CA CYS A 17 -1.09 -7.60 -1.68
C CYS A 17 -2.57 -7.99 -1.72
N VAL A 18 -3.13 -8.20 -2.90
CA VAL A 18 -4.54 -8.59 -3.08
C VAL A 18 -4.84 -10.03 -2.63
N ILE A 19 -3.80 -10.82 -2.36
CA ILE A 19 -3.93 -12.21 -1.89
C ILE A 19 -4.08 -12.27 -0.37
N CYS A 20 -3.20 -11.60 0.37
CA CYS A 20 -3.13 -11.71 1.83
C CYS A 20 -3.39 -10.39 2.59
N GLY A 21 -3.47 -9.25 1.91
CA GLY A 21 -3.63 -7.92 2.52
C GLY A 21 -2.35 -7.30 3.08
N TYR A 22 -1.16 -7.81 2.75
CA TYR A 22 0.11 -7.23 3.19
C TYR A 22 0.34 -5.84 2.57
N ILE A 23 0.68 -4.84 3.39
CA ILE A 23 0.95 -3.46 2.96
C ILE A 23 2.46 -3.21 2.94
N HIS A 24 2.98 -2.85 1.77
CA HIS A 24 4.35 -2.38 1.59
C HIS A 24 4.38 -0.87 1.36
N GLU A 25 5.16 -0.15 2.15
CA GLU A 25 5.35 1.30 2.02
C GLU A 25 6.63 1.56 1.22
N GLY A 26 6.50 2.11 0.02
CA GLY A 26 7.63 2.30 -0.88
C GLY A 26 7.20 2.71 -2.28
N GLU A 27 8.15 3.22 -3.09
CA GLU A 27 7.85 3.65 -4.45
C GLU A 27 7.44 2.50 -5.38
N GLU A 28 7.87 1.27 -5.06
CA GLU A 28 7.68 0.06 -5.86
C GLU A 28 7.30 -1.12 -4.94
N PRO A 29 6.51 -2.10 -5.40
CA PRO A 29 6.18 -3.28 -4.63
C PRO A 29 7.36 -4.27 -4.59
N PRO A 30 7.46 -5.13 -3.56
CA PRO A 30 8.47 -6.18 -3.51
C PRO A 30 8.24 -7.20 -4.62
N GLU A 31 9.31 -7.86 -5.10
CA GLU A 31 9.23 -8.89 -6.15
C GLU A 31 8.34 -10.08 -5.74
N ILE A 32 8.38 -10.42 -4.45
CA ILE A 32 7.62 -11.49 -3.84
C ILE A 32 7.06 -11.00 -2.50
N CYS A 33 5.79 -11.31 -2.22
CA CYS A 33 5.15 -11.00 -0.95
C CYS A 33 5.81 -11.80 0.19
N PRO A 34 6.34 -11.16 1.24
CA PRO A 34 6.97 -11.87 2.36
C PRO A 34 5.99 -12.63 3.26
N VAL A 35 4.67 -12.49 3.02
CA VAL A 35 3.62 -13.12 3.83
C VAL A 35 3.02 -14.36 3.16
N CYS A 36 2.79 -14.30 1.84
CA CYS A 36 2.13 -15.37 1.09
C CYS A 36 2.90 -15.86 -0.14
N ASP A 37 4.11 -15.35 -0.35
CA ASP A 37 4.97 -15.69 -1.50
C ASP A 37 4.33 -15.41 -2.88
N ALA A 38 3.29 -14.57 -2.92
CA ALA A 38 2.70 -14.14 -4.17
C ALA A 38 3.66 -13.22 -4.96
N PRO A 39 3.73 -13.35 -6.29
CA PRO A 39 4.56 -12.47 -7.12
C PRO A 39 4.04 -11.02 -7.11
N ARG A 40 4.92 -10.07 -7.41
CA ARG A 40 4.63 -8.61 -7.41
C ARG A 40 3.41 -8.18 -8.23
N GLU A 41 3.00 -8.97 -9.22
CA GLU A 41 1.80 -8.73 -10.03
C GLU A 41 0.52 -8.69 -9.20
N PHE A 42 0.53 -9.34 -8.03
CA PHE A 42 -0.60 -9.35 -7.08
C PHE A 42 -0.56 -8.18 -6.08
N PHE A 43 0.34 -7.21 -6.25
CA PHE A 43 0.32 -5.97 -5.49
C PHE A 43 -0.43 -4.87 -6.24
N ARG A 44 -1.38 -4.23 -5.56
CA ARG A 44 -2.10 -3.04 -6.05
C ARG A 44 -1.56 -1.78 -5.38
N LEU A 45 -1.47 -0.69 -6.12
CA LEU A 45 -1.18 0.62 -5.54
C LEU A 45 -2.40 1.08 -4.72
N LEU A 46 -2.14 1.45 -3.47
CA LEU A 46 -3.07 2.14 -2.58
C LEU A 46 -2.75 3.63 -2.64
N GLU A 47 -3.58 4.35 -3.38
CA GLU A 47 -3.69 5.81 -3.31
C GLU A 47 -4.75 6.13 -2.23
N ASP A 48 -4.47 7.11 -1.36
CA ASP A 48 -5.40 7.62 -0.33
C ASP A 48 -6.24 8.78 -0.88
#